data_AF-A0A8X6FMF7-F1
#
_entry.id   AF-A0A8X6FMF7-F1
#
_cell.length_a   1.000
_cell.length_b   1.000
_cell.length_c   1.000
_cell.angle_alpha   90.00
_cell.angle_beta   90.00
_cell.angle_gamma   90.00
#
_symmetry.space_group_name_H-M   'P 1'
#
loop_
_entity.id
_entity.type
_entity.pdbx_description
1 polymer ?
#
loop_
_entity_poly.entity_id
_entity_poly.type
_entity_poly.pdbx_seq_one_letter_code
_entity_poly.pdbx_strand_id
1 'polypeptide(L)'
;MLVWLAFDVSFESGAEIPAVKLALGVEARRRRFRECPEERLKVRENMADVVLTGTVKRLYSGQNNLYSGEVLVKRVVKGDHLSPGESLLVEGFGNVDICSSKAIVRDTKIFLLSQLETGRFRLNSSMVRINAPNLDKITATVKGIPYRRRPVINDEPCEKKHCKFNGDCFEENRRPTCRCPTNCKEHYNPVCASDGLTYNTECQMRVDSCRKKKKIYVRHEGLCSHSEFS
;
A
#
# COMPACT_ATOMS: atom_id res chain seq x y z
N MET A 1 50.72 -34.47 83.27
CA MET A 1 50.27 -35.85 83.58
C MET A 1 49.82 -36.48 82.26
N LEU A 2 50.60 -37.48 81.78
CA LEU A 2 50.29 -38.59 80.83
C LEU A 2 49.49 -38.27 79.54
N VAL A 3 50.09 -38.18 78.33
CA VAL A 3 50.62 -39.19 77.36
C VAL A 3 49.54 -39.92 76.50
N TRP A 4 49.88 -40.05 75.19
CA TRP A 4 49.45 -40.98 74.10
C TRP A 4 48.49 -40.34 73.07
N LEU A 5 48.87 -39.97 71.84
CA LEU A 5 49.52 -40.64 70.67
C LEU A 5 48.50 -41.08 69.59
N ALA A 6 48.68 -40.49 68.39
CA ALA A 6 48.49 -40.99 67.02
C ALA A 6 47.17 -41.67 66.58
N PHE A 7 46.59 -41.22 65.46
CA PHE A 7 46.64 -41.95 64.17
C PHE A 7 46.01 -41.16 63.00
N ASP A 8 46.52 -41.52 61.84
CA ASP A 8 46.46 -41.02 60.46
C ASP A 8 45.09 -40.92 59.72
N VAL A 9 45.04 -39.96 58.78
CA VAL A 9 44.68 -40.07 57.34
C VAL A 9 43.26 -40.49 56.88
N SER A 10 42.65 -39.52 56.20
CA SER A 10 41.97 -39.53 54.90
C SER A 10 40.69 -40.33 54.58
N PHE A 11 39.87 -39.62 53.79
CA PHE A 11 39.27 -40.02 52.49
C PHE A 11 37.75 -40.29 52.42
N GLU A 12 37.14 -39.57 51.47
CA GLU A 12 35.88 -39.78 50.72
C GLU A 12 34.58 -40.16 51.44
N SER A 13 33.56 -39.29 51.33
CA SER A 13 32.51 -39.39 50.29
C SER A 13 31.22 -38.63 50.65
N GLY A 14 30.64 -37.96 49.65
CA GLY A 14 29.18 -37.80 49.47
C GLY A 14 28.44 -36.72 50.26
N ALA A 15 28.03 -35.65 49.57
CA ALA A 15 26.61 -35.30 49.31
C ALA A 15 26.38 -33.79 49.11
N GLU A 16 25.96 -33.46 47.88
CA GLU A 16 24.96 -32.44 47.51
C GLU A 16 25.14 -30.97 47.96
N ILE A 17 25.57 -30.14 47.02
CA ILE A 17 25.34 -28.69 47.01
C ILE A 17 24.32 -28.39 45.88
N PRO A 18 23.15 -27.79 46.14
CA PRO A 18 22.24 -27.43 45.06
C PRO A 18 22.76 -26.17 44.34
N ALA A 19 22.90 -26.31 43.02
CA ALA A 19 23.22 -25.25 42.09
C ALA A 19 22.11 -24.20 42.05
N VAL A 20 22.43 -22.96 42.44
CA VAL A 20 21.56 -21.81 42.26
C VAL A 20 21.63 -21.37 40.79
N LYS A 21 20.49 -21.51 40.12
CA LYS A 21 20.14 -21.19 38.73
C LYS A 21 20.95 -20.06 38.07
N LEU A 22 21.55 -20.41 36.92
CA LEU A 22 21.78 -19.50 35.80
C LEU A 22 20.45 -18.85 35.38
N ALA A 23 20.34 -17.53 35.56
CA ALA A 23 19.52 -16.70 34.70
C ALA A 23 20.48 -15.94 33.79
N LEU A 24 20.65 -16.44 32.56
CA LEU A 24 21.26 -15.71 31.46
C LEU A 24 20.44 -14.43 31.21
N GLY A 25 20.86 -13.34 31.86
CA GLY A 25 20.44 -12.00 31.52
C GLY A 25 20.98 -11.68 30.14
N VAL A 26 20.15 -11.87 29.12
CA VAL A 26 20.39 -11.37 27.77
C VAL A 26 20.62 -9.87 27.89
N GLU A 27 21.87 -9.44 27.85
CA GLU A 27 22.23 -8.05 27.59
C GLU A 27 21.66 -7.70 26.23
N ALA A 28 20.45 -7.17 26.24
CA ALA A 28 19.81 -6.58 25.10
C ALA A 28 20.78 -5.51 24.59
N ARG A 29 21.47 -5.83 23.48
CA ARG A 29 22.12 -4.85 22.61
C ARG A 29 21.07 -3.83 22.20
N ARG A 30 20.83 -2.84 23.06
CA ARG A 30 20.23 -1.56 22.69
C ARG A 30 21.22 -0.93 21.73
N ARG A 31 21.11 -1.28 20.44
CA ARG A 31 21.51 -0.37 19.38
C ARG A 31 20.77 0.92 19.70
N ARG A 32 21.48 1.91 20.23
CA ARG A 32 21.04 3.30 20.19
C ARG A 32 20.86 3.61 18.71
N PHE A 33 19.68 3.35 18.17
CA PHE A 33 19.22 4.11 17.02
C PHE A 33 19.36 5.56 17.47
N ARG A 34 20.33 6.27 16.92
CA ARG A 34 20.24 7.74 16.92
C ARG A 34 18.91 8.01 16.25
N GLU A 35 17.93 8.44 17.03
CA GLU A 35 16.68 8.94 16.50
C GLU A 35 17.07 10.07 15.56
N CYS A 36 16.87 9.87 14.27
CA CYS A 36 17.29 10.86 13.31
C CYS A 36 16.35 12.06 13.45
N PRO A 37 16.86 13.26 13.80
CA PRO A 37 16.02 14.41 14.08
C PRO A 37 15.46 14.96 12.76
N GLU A 38 14.33 14.39 12.31
CA GLU A 38 13.66 14.79 11.08
C GLU A 38 12.57 15.82 11.36
N GLU A 39 12.64 16.97 10.68
CA GLU A 39 11.63 18.01 10.77
C GLU A 39 10.27 17.59 10.19
N ARG A 40 9.21 18.28 10.61
CA ARG A 40 7.88 18.07 10.06
C ARG A 40 7.86 18.40 8.56
N LEU A 41 7.09 17.64 7.79
CA LEU A 41 6.98 17.82 6.33
C LEU A 41 6.64 19.26 5.91
N LYS A 42 5.80 19.96 6.69
CA LYS A 42 5.46 21.37 6.45
C LYS A 42 6.67 22.30 6.56
N VAL A 43 7.54 22.09 7.55
CA VAL A 43 8.76 22.90 7.73
C VAL A 43 9.72 22.65 6.56
N ARG A 44 9.89 21.39 6.21
CA ARG A 44 10.76 20.97 5.11
C ARG A 44 10.28 21.45 3.74
N GLU A 45 8.97 21.48 3.51
CA GLU A 45 8.39 22.02 2.29
C GLU A 45 8.60 23.54 2.19
N ASN A 46 8.42 24.27 3.30
CA ASN A 46 8.70 25.71 3.36
C ASN A 46 10.17 26.04 3.04
N MET A 47 11.11 25.20 3.46
CA MET A 47 12.55 25.37 3.22
C MET A 47 13.01 24.94 1.83
N ALA A 48 12.18 24.20 1.09
CA ALA A 48 12.52 23.73 -0.25
C ALA A 48 11.95 24.67 -1.31
N ASP A 49 12.81 25.08 -2.24
CA ASP A 49 12.41 25.91 -3.40
C ASP A 49 11.60 25.07 -4.39
N VAL A 50 11.99 23.80 -4.55
CA VAL A 50 11.40 22.86 -5.51
C VAL A 50 11.01 21.56 -4.81
N VAL A 51 9.80 21.08 -5.12
CA VAL A 51 9.32 19.76 -4.69
C VAL A 51 8.83 19.00 -5.91
N LEU A 52 9.42 17.84 -6.17
CA LEU A 52 9.10 17.04 -7.35
C LEU A 52 9.17 15.54 -7.06
N THR A 53 8.49 14.75 -7.88
CA THR A 53 8.71 13.31 -7.96
C THR A 53 9.65 13.02 -9.13
N GLY A 54 10.61 12.13 -8.91
CA GLY A 54 11.60 11.82 -9.93
C GLY A 54 12.20 10.44 -9.77
N THR A 55 12.83 9.94 -10.83
CA THR A 55 13.56 8.67 -10.83
C THR A 55 15.05 8.94 -10.99
N VAL A 56 15.87 8.38 -10.12
CA VAL A 56 17.34 8.48 -10.24
C VAL A 56 17.80 7.72 -11.47
N LYS A 57 18.38 8.40 -12.45
CA LYS A 57 18.91 7.81 -13.69
C LYS A 57 20.33 7.31 -13.50
N ARG A 58 21.19 8.18 -12.96
CA ARG A 58 22.62 7.94 -12.79
C ARG A 58 23.11 8.59 -11.51
N LEU A 59 24.16 8.02 -10.92
CA LEU A 59 24.86 8.58 -9.76
C LEU A 59 26.31 8.86 -10.16
N TYR A 60 26.85 9.94 -9.64
CA TYR A 60 28.21 10.41 -9.87
C TYR A 60 28.92 10.49 -8.53
N SER A 61 30.07 9.83 -8.41
CA SER A 61 30.89 9.87 -7.20
C SER A 61 31.29 11.30 -6.86
N GLY A 62 31.19 11.65 -5.59
CA GLY A 62 31.72 12.91 -5.05
C GLY A 62 32.72 12.67 -3.93
N GLN A 63 32.93 13.67 -3.08
CA GLN A 63 33.87 13.63 -1.95
C GLN A 63 33.13 13.40 -0.63
N ASN A 64 33.81 12.81 0.37
CA ASN A 64 33.31 12.63 1.74
C ASN A 64 31.93 11.94 1.83
N ASN A 65 31.72 10.85 1.07
CA ASN A 65 30.44 10.14 0.95
C ASN A 65 29.27 10.98 0.42
N LEU A 66 29.50 12.24 0.05
CA LEU A 66 28.55 13.07 -0.66
C LEU A 66 28.68 12.78 -2.15
N TYR A 67 27.56 12.61 -2.82
CA TYR A 67 27.53 12.31 -4.24
C TYR A 67 26.36 13.01 -4.93
N SER A 68 26.45 13.09 -6.25
CA SER A 68 25.46 13.75 -7.09
C SER A 68 24.75 12.72 -7.95
N GLY A 69 23.61 13.08 -8.51
CA GLY A 69 22.86 12.19 -9.37
C GLY A 69 21.98 12.93 -10.36
N GLU A 70 21.81 12.32 -11.53
CA GLU A 70 20.84 12.77 -12.51
C GLU A 70 19.47 12.20 -12.14
N VAL A 71 18.49 13.07 -11.95
CA VAL A 71 17.11 12.72 -11.59
C VAL A 71 16.17 13.12 -12.72
N LEU A 72 15.51 12.13 -13.31
CA LEU A 72 14.46 12.37 -14.30
C LEU A 72 13.17 12.80 -13.60
N VAL A 73 12.69 13.99 -13.89
CA VAL A 73 11.45 14.53 -13.33
C VAL A 73 10.24 13.78 -13.89
N LYS A 74 9.39 13.29 -13.00
CA LYS A 74 8.12 12.63 -13.33
C LYS A 74 6.93 13.56 -13.14
N ARG A 75 6.94 14.36 -12.08
CA ARG A 75 5.92 15.36 -11.79
C ARG A 75 6.50 16.44 -10.90
N VAL A 76 6.14 17.69 -11.18
CA VAL A 76 6.47 18.82 -10.32
C VAL A 76 5.28 19.11 -9.40
N VAL A 77 5.55 19.30 -8.12
CA VAL A 77 4.55 19.67 -7.11
C VAL A 77 4.69 21.13 -6.71
N LYS A 78 5.93 21.63 -6.59
CA LYS A 78 6.31 23.02 -6.31
C LYS A 78 7.49 23.43 -7.17
N GLY A 79 7.44 24.63 -7.75
CA GLY A 79 8.49 25.23 -8.60
C GLY A 79 8.06 25.35 -10.05
N ASP A 80 7.88 26.58 -10.56
CA ASP A 80 7.20 26.84 -11.83
C ASP A 80 8.09 26.74 -13.08
N HIS A 81 9.40 26.58 -12.89
CA HIS A 81 10.40 26.57 -13.97
C HIS A 81 10.79 25.17 -14.45
N LEU A 82 10.09 24.13 -14.00
CA LEU A 82 10.44 22.74 -14.28
C LEU A 82 9.28 22.00 -14.94
N SER A 83 9.62 21.18 -15.94
CA SER A 83 8.66 20.37 -16.67
C SER A 83 8.89 18.87 -16.46
N PRO A 84 7.82 18.05 -16.45
CA PRO A 84 7.97 16.59 -16.51
C PRO A 84 8.80 16.15 -17.71
N GLY A 85 9.70 15.19 -17.50
CA GLY A 85 10.61 14.68 -18.54
C GLY A 85 12.00 15.33 -18.54
N GLU A 86 12.20 16.44 -17.84
CA GLU A 86 13.52 17.05 -17.67
C GLU A 86 14.44 16.20 -16.79
N SER A 87 15.74 16.22 -17.09
CA SER A 87 16.79 15.61 -16.27
C SER A 87 17.49 16.68 -15.45
N LEU A 88 17.44 16.58 -14.13
CA LEU A 88 18.08 17.52 -13.21
C LEU A 88 19.32 16.90 -12.58
N LEU A 89 20.39 17.68 -12.49
CA LEU A 89 21.55 17.32 -11.68
C LEU A 89 21.31 17.74 -10.23
N VAL A 90 21.20 16.76 -9.34
CA VAL A 90 20.94 16.94 -7.91
C VAL A 90 22.19 16.56 -7.12
N GLU A 91 22.67 17.48 -6.30
CA GLU A 91 23.79 17.31 -5.38
C GLU A 91 23.31 16.99 -3.96
N GLY A 92 24.20 16.48 -3.11
CA GLY A 92 23.92 16.30 -1.68
C GLY A 92 23.32 14.94 -1.30
N PHE A 93 23.35 13.95 -2.20
CA PHE A 93 23.05 12.57 -1.82
C PHE A 93 24.15 12.02 -0.90
N GLY A 94 23.77 11.15 0.02
CA GLY A 94 24.69 10.59 1.02
C GLY A 94 25.02 11.53 2.19
N ASN A 95 24.43 12.72 2.24
CA ASN A 95 24.61 13.65 3.36
C ASN A 95 24.21 12.98 4.70
N VAL A 96 25.12 12.97 5.67
CA VAL A 96 24.94 12.33 6.98
C VAL A 96 23.97 13.09 7.90
N ASP A 97 23.77 14.38 7.65
CA ASP A 97 22.85 15.22 8.42
C ASP A 97 21.39 15.02 7.97
N ILE A 98 21.17 14.37 6.82
CA ILE A 98 19.86 14.10 6.26
C ILE A 98 19.53 12.60 6.42
N CYS A 99 18.45 12.29 7.13
CA CYS A 99 18.07 10.91 7.49
C CYS A 99 17.91 9.98 6.29
N SER A 100 17.29 10.47 5.20
CA SER A 100 17.08 9.72 3.96
C SER A 100 17.71 10.44 2.77
N SER A 101 19.04 10.48 2.75
CA SER A 101 19.85 11.09 1.68
C SER A 101 20.44 10.07 0.69
N LYS A 102 20.42 8.78 1.01
CA LYS A 102 20.99 7.73 0.16
C LYS A 102 20.10 7.45 -1.05
N ALA A 103 20.54 7.89 -2.22
CA ALA A 103 19.90 7.61 -3.50
C ALA A 103 20.38 6.27 -4.10
N ILE A 104 19.48 5.59 -4.80
CA ILE A 104 19.72 4.32 -5.52
C ILE A 104 19.25 4.52 -6.96
N VAL A 105 20.01 4.02 -7.93
CA VAL A 105 19.66 4.10 -9.36
C VAL A 105 18.33 3.37 -9.62
N ARG A 106 17.47 3.95 -10.46
CA ARG A 106 16.08 3.54 -10.77
C ARG A 106 15.07 3.69 -9.63
N ASP A 107 15.51 4.13 -8.45
CA ASP A 107 14.61 4.44 -7.35
C ASP A 107 13.83 5.73 -7.65
N THR A 108 12.54 5.72 -7.34
CA THR A 108 11.66 6.86 -7.56
C THR A 108 11.19 7.38 -6.21
N LYS A 109 11.49 8.65 -5.93
CA LYS A 109 11.19 9.31 -4.66
C LYS A 109 10.60 10.70 -4.90
N ILE A 110 10.09 11.29 -3.82
CA ILE A 110 9.76 12.70 -3.78
C ILE A 110 10.97 13.44 -3.21
N PHE A 111 11.47 14.39 -3.97
CA PHE A 111 12.66 15.18 -3.66
C PHE A 111 12.23 16.57 -3.21
N LEU A 112 12.84 17.03 -2.11
CA LEU A 112 12.73 18.40 -1.62
C LEU A 112 14.09 19.05 -1.84
N LEU A 113 14.14 19.99 -2.77
CA LEU A 113 15.38 20.52 -3.32
C LEU A 113 15.47 22.03 -3.08
N SER A 114 16.68 22.50 -2.83
CA SER A 114 17.03 23.93 -2.91
C SER A 114 17.65 24.21 -4.28
N GLN A 115 17.26 25.32 -4.89
CA GLN A 115 17.82 25.78 -6.15
C GLN A 115 19.04 26.66 -5.84
N LEU A 116 20.18 26.35 -6.45
CA LEU A 116 21.40 27.14 -6.32
C LEU A 116 21.45 28.19 -7.44
N GLU A 117 22.16 29.29 -7.20
CA GLU A 117 22.37 30.39 -8.17
C GLU A 117 22.96 29.90 -9.51
N THR A 118 23.69 28.78 -9.47
CA THR A 118 24.31 28.16 -10.65
C THR A 118 23.34 27.36 -11.54
N GLY A 119 22.04 27.33 -11.22
CA GLY A 119 21.04 26.52 -11.93
C GLY A 119 21.05 25.04 -11.57
N ARG A 120 21.87 24.63 -10.59
CA ARG A 120 21.91 23.27 -10.04
C ARG A 120 20.97 23.14 -8.86
N PHE A 121 20.65 21.90 -8.49
CA PHE A 121 19.78 21.60 -7.37
C PHE A 121 20.55 20.84 -6.28
N ARG A 122 20.22 21.11 -5.02
CA ARG A 122 20.76 20.39 -3.86
C ARG A 122 19.65 19.78 -3.05
N LEU A 123 19.86 18.56 -2.56
CA LEU A 123 18.95 17.93 -1.62
C LEU A 123 18.88 18.77 -0.33
N ASN A 124 17.69 19.32 -0.03
CA ASN A 124 17.47 20.17 1.14
C ASN A 124 17.14 19.34 2.39
N SER A 125 16.27 18.33 2.24
CA SER A 125 15.86 17.44 3.33
C SER A 125 15.65 16.00 2.84
N SER A 126 15.28 15.09 3.74
CA SER A 126 15.16 13.67 3.44
C SER A 126 14.23 13.38 2.27
N MET A 127 14.61 12.46 1.39
CA MET A 127 13.73 12.03 0.31
C MET A 127 12.51 11.29 0.88
N VAL A 128 11.32 11.55 0.34
CA VAL A 128 10.08 10.94 0.79
C VAL A 128 9.69 9.79 -0.13
N ARG A 129 9.25 8.67 0.45
CA ARG A 129 8.76 7.51 -0.31
C ARG A 129 7.48 7.86 -1.07
N ILE A 130 7.37 7.36 -2.29
CA ILE A 130 6.15 7.50 -3.10
C ILE A 130 5.10 6.51 -2.61
N ASN A 131 4.05 7.06 -2.01
CA ASN A 131 2.79 6.36 -1.76
C ASN A 131 1.66 7.41 -1.81
N ALA A 132 0.42 6.95 -1.97
CA ALA A 132 -0.73 7.86 -2.06
C ALA A 132 -0.83 8.81 -0.84
N PRO A 133 -0.68 8.36 0.42
CA PRO A 133 -0.77 9.26 1.57
C PRO A 133 0.30 10.35 1.61
N ASN A 134 1.54 10.05 1.23
CA ASN A 134 2.63 11.04 1.21
C ASN A 134 2.43 12.04 0.07
N LEU A 135 1.99 11.57 -1.10
CA LEU A 135 1.69 12.44 -2.24
C LEU A 135 0.52 13.38 -1.92
N ASP A 136 -0.54 12.88 -1.31
CA ASP A 136 -1.69 13.68 -0.88
C ASP A 136 -1.29 14.70 0.20
N LYS A 137 -0.47 14.29 1.19
CA LYS A 137 0.08 15.19 2.21
C LYS A 137 0.92 16.31 1.62
N ILE A 138 1.88 15.98 0.75
CA ILE A 138 2.77 16.97 0.12
C ILE A 138 1.95 17.92 -0.74
N THR A 139 1.06 17.39 -1.58
CA THR A 139 0.19 18.20 -2.44
C THR A 139 -0.68 19.14 -1.62
N ALA A 140 -1.26 18.67 -0.50
CA ALA A 140 -2.05 19.51 0.40
C ALA A 140 -1.19 20.60 1.07
N THR A 141 0.01 20.24 1.52
CA THR A 141 0.97 21.15 2.16
C THR A 141 1.36 22.29 1.22
N VAL A 142 1.77 21.96 -0.01
CA VAL A 142 2.15 22.96 -1.03
C VAL A 142 0.96 23.87 -1.40
N LYS A 143 -0.27 23.34 -1.40
CA LYS A 143 -1.47 24.13 -1.67
C LYS A 143 -1.96 24.96 -0.46
N GLY A 144 -1.32 24.83 0.70
CA GLY A 144 -1.78 25.48 1.94
C GLY A 144 -3.11 24.94 2.48
N ILE A 145 -3.54 23.75 2.04
CA ILE A 145 -4.81 23.13 2.45
C ILE A 145 -4.53 22.13 3.59
N PRO A 146 -5.39 22.07 4.63
CA PRO A 146 -5.24 21.04 5.66
C PRO A 146 -5.38 19.64 5.05
N TYR A 147 -4.37 18.78 5.25
CA TYR A 147 -4.45 17.39 4.83
C TYR A 147 -5.57 16.67 5.57
N ARG A 148 -6.56 16.18 4.82
CA ARG A 148 -7.61 15.28 5.31
C ARG A 148 -7.31 13.88 4.80
N ARG A 149 -7.42 12.88 5.67
CA ARG A 149 -7.34 11.48 5.22
C ARG A 149 -8.47 11.25 4.22
N ARG A 150 -8.18 10.55 3.13
CA ARG A 150 -9.20 10.12 2.18
C ARG A 150 -10.30 9.40 2.95
N PRO A 151 -11.58 9.78 2.78
CA PRO A 151 -12.67 9.07 3.42
C PRO A 151 -12.65 7.60 2.98
N VAL A 152 -13.00 6.71 3.89
CA VAL A 152 -13.24 5.31 3.52
C VAL A 152 -14.51 5.32 2.68
N ILE A 153 -14.39 4.90 1.41
CA ILE A 153 -15.55 4.63 0.58
C ILE A 153 -16.13 3.34 1.15
N ASN A 154 -17.27 3.44 1.85
CA ASN A 154 -18.01 2.27 2.27
C ASN A 154 -18.72 1.74 1.03
N ASP A 155 -18.51 0.47 0.70
CA ASP A 155 -19.25 -0.14 -0.39
C ASP A 155 -20.73 -0.18 -0.02
N GLU A 156 -21.60 0.20 -0.95
CA GLU A 156 -23.03 0.05 -0.75
C GLU A 156 -23.41 -1.44 -0.67
N PRO A 157 -24.42 -1.83 0.13
CA PRO A 157 -24.75 -3.23 0.39
C PRO A 157 -24.86 -4.11 -0.87
N CYS A 158 -25.39 -3.55 -1.97
CA CYS A 158 -25.61 -4.27 -3.22
C CYS A 158 -24.45 -4.17 -4.22
N GLU A 159 -23.40 -3.38 -3.98
CA GLU A 159 -22.26 -3.26 -4.89
C GLU A 159 -21.45 -4.57 -4.99
N LYS A 160 -21.37 -5.32 -3.89
CA LYS A 160 -20.59 -6.59 -3.83
C LYS A 160 -21.46 -7.84 -3.79
N LYS A 161 -22.79 -7.71 -3.69
CA LYS A 161 -23.68 -8.87 -3.57
C LYS A 161 -24.14 -9.38 -4.93
N HIS A 162 -23.66 -10.57 -5.29
CA HIS A 162 -24.16 -11.30 -6.45
C HIS A 162 -25.39 -12.15 -6.09
N CYS A 163 -26.54 -11.85 -6.70
CA CYS A 163 -27.77 -12.63 -6.55
C CYS A 163 -27.81 -13.81 -7.53
N LYS A 164 -28.06 -15.03 -7.01
CA LYS A 164 -28.18 -16.23 -7.84
C LYS A 164 -29.47 -16.20 -8.66
N PHE A 165 -29.49 -16.99 -9.73
CA PHE A 165 -30.69 -17.23 -10.55
C PHE A 165 -31.31 -15.95 -11.14
N ASN A 166 -30.48 -15.00 -11.56
CA ASN A 166 -30.91 -13.71 -12.14
C ASN A 166 -31.78 -12.82 -11.22
N GLY A 167 -31.72 -13.03 -9.90
CA GLY A 167 -32.34 -12.12 -8.93
C GLY A 167 -31.68 -10.73 -8.93
N ASP A 168 -32.44 -9.71 -8.56
CA ASP A 168 -31.95 -8.36 -8.32
C ASP A 168 -31.61 -8.16 -6.85
N CYS A 169 -30.58 -7.37 -6.57
CA CYS A 169 -30.22 -6.99 -5.21
C CYS A 169 -30.97 -5.71 -4.81
N PHE A 170 -31.59 -5.75 -3.64
CA PHE A 170 -32.25 -4.62 -3.00
C PHE A 170 -31.70 -4.40 -1.61
N GLU A 171 -31.62 -3.15 -1.17
CA GLU A 171 -31.27 -2.84 0.20
C GLU A 171 -32.52 -2.81 1.09
N GLU A 172 -32.48 -3.56 2.19
CA GLU A 172 -33.52 -3.58 3.21
C GLU A 172 -32.84 -3.51 4.58
N ASN A 173 -33.12 -2.45 5.36
CA ASN A 173 -32.51 -2.23 6.67
C ASN A 173 -30.97 -2.25 6.66
N ARG A 174 -30.33 -1.59 5.67
CA ARG A 174 -28.86 -1.61 5.47
C ARG A 174 -28.27 -2.99 5.24
N ARG A 175 -29.09 -3.94 4.79
CA ARG A 175 -28.64 -5.27 4.41
C ARG A 175 -29.04 -5.53 2.96
N PRO A 176 -28.15 -6.17 2.19
CA PRO A 176 -28.47 -6.49 0.82
C PRO A 176 -29.31 -7.77 0.79
N THR A 177 -30.41 -7.76 0.04
CA THR A 177 -31.38 -8.85 -0.07
C THR A 177 -31.65 -9.15 -1.54
N CYS A 178 -31.66 -10.42 -1.91
CA CYS A 178 -31.95 -10.83 -3.30
C CYS A 178 -33.43 -11.10 -3.46
N ARG A 179 -34.06 -10.51 -4.48
CA ARG A 179 -35.45 -10.75 -4.84
C ARG A 179 -35.58 -11.01 -6.34
N CYS A 180 -36.59 -11.77 -6.73
CA CYS A 180 -36.87 -11.96 -8.14
C CYS A 180 -37.37 -10.66 -8.76
N PRO A 181 -37.00 -10.35 -10.01
CA PRO A 181 -37.59 -9.24 -10.73
C PRO A 181 -39.12 -9.39 -10.74
N THR A 182 -39.85 -8.30 -10.55
CA THR A 182 -41.33 -8.30 -10.63
C THR A 182 -41.84 -7.37 -11.73
N ASN A 183 -41.05 -6.36 -12.10
CA ASN A 183 -41.44 -5.32 -13.04
C ASN A 183 -40.70 -5.53 -14.36
N CYS A 184 -41.34 -6.22 -15.30
CA CYS A 184 -40.87 -6.28 -16.68
C CYS A 184 -41.67 -5.29 -17.53
N LYS A 185 -40.98 -4.44 -18.29
CA LYS A 185 -41.63 -3.62 -19.31
C LYS A 185 -42.16 -4.54 -20.41
N GLU A 186 -43.35 -4.25 -20.91
CA GLU A 186 -43.98 -4.97 -22.02
C GLU A 186 -43.38 -4.48 -23.36
N HIS A 187 -42.15 -4.89 -23.64
CA HIS A 187 -41.53 -4.75 -24.95
C HIS A 187 -41.36 -6.14 -25.55
N TYR A 188 -41.71 -6.36 -26.81
CA TYR A 188 -41.54 -7.67 -27.44
C TYR A 188 -40.15 -7.78 -28.08
N ASN A 189 -39.21 -8.44 -27.38
CA ASN A 189 -37.85 -8.70 -27.83
C ASN A 189 -37.50 -10.16 -27.44
N PRO A 190 -37.93 -11.14 -28.27
CA PRO A 190 -37.85 -12.55 -27.88
C PRO A 190 -36.40 -13.02 -27.76
N VAL A 191 -36.17 -13.95 -26.85
CA VAL A 191 -34.86 -14.60 -26.64
C VAL A 191 -35.01 -16.11 -26.52
N CYS A 192 -34.07 -16.84 -27.11
CA CYS A 192 -33.93 -18.27 -26.89
C CYS A 192 -33.01 -18.49 -25.69
N ALA A 193 -33.54 -19.16 -24.67
CA ALA A 193 -32.83 -19.39 -23.43
C ALA A 193 -32.12 -20.75 -23.39
N SER A 194 -31.19 -20.89 -22.46
CA SER A 194 -30.39 -22.11 -22.27
C SER A 194 -31.19 -23.38 -21.95
N ASP A 195 -32.43 -23.22 -21.47
CA ASP A 195 -33.37 -24.31 -21.20
C ASP A 195 -34.18 -24.76 -22.43
N GLY A 196 -33.91 -24.16 -23.60
CA GLY A 196 -34.58 -24.49 -24.85
C GLY A 196 -35.94 -23.83 -25.03
N LEU A 197 -36.32 -22.93 -24.12
CA LEU A 197 -37.58 -22.20 -24.19
C LEU A 197 -37.35 -20.81 -24.78
N THR A 198 -38.33 -20.35 -25.55
CA THR A 198 -38.39 -18.97 -26.00
C THR A 198 -39.13 -18.13 -24.97
N TYR A 199 -38.54 -17.01 -24.56
CA TYR A 199 -39.18 -16.01 -23.70
C TYR A 199 -39.44 -14.74 -24.49
N ASN A 200 -40.57 -14.06 -24.26
CA ASN A 200 -40.92 -12.83 -25.01
C ASN A 200 -39.96 -11.66 -24.70
N THR A 201 -39.27 -11.72 -23.56
CA THR A 201 -38.19 -10.81 -23.16
C THR A 201 -37.15 -11.50 -22.31
N GLU A 202 -35.93 -10.95 -22.28
CA GLU A 202 -34.91 -11.31 -21.30
C GLU A 202 -35.41 -11.10 -19.85
N CYS A 203 -36.20 -10.06 -19.58
CA CYS A 203 -36.74 -9.83 -18.24
C CYS A 203 -37.63 -11.00 -17.78
N GLN A 204 -38.56 -11.47 -18.63
CA GLN A 204 -39.39 -12.63 -18.31
C GLN A 204 -38.57 -13.90 -18.09
N MET A 205 -37.52 -14.12 -18.89
CA MET A 205 -36.55 -15.20 -18.65
C MET A 205 -35.89 -15.07 -17.28
N ARG A 206 -35.45 -13.88 -16.88
CA ARG A 206 -34.85 -13.62 -15.56
C ARG A 206 -35.84 -13.86 -14.41
N VAL A 207 -37.11 -13.46 -14.56
CA VAL A 207 -38.18 -13.74 -13.58
C VAL A 207 -38.33 -15.24 -13.39
N ASP A 208 -38.44 -15.99 -14.49
CA ASP A 208 -38.68 -17.43 -14.45
C ASP A 208 -37.46 -18.19 -13.91
N SER A 209 -36.26 -17.79 -14.33
CA SER A 209 -34.98 -18.25 -13.78
C SER A 209 -34.94 -18.12 -12.26
N CYS A 210 -35.32 -16.96 -11.75
CA CYS A 210 -35.30 -16.68 -10.32
C CYS A 210 -36.35 -17.48 -9.55
N ARG A 211 -37.60 -17.51 -10.05
CA ARG A 211 -38.71 -18.23 -9.40
C ARG A 211 -38.49 -19.73 -9.38
N LYS A 212 -38.00 -20.30 -10.48
CA LYS A 212 -37.66 -21.73 -10.60
C LYS A 212 -36.34 -22.10 -9.93
N LYS A 213 -35.57 -21.12 -9.42
CA LYS A 213 -34.22 -21.29 -8.86
C LYS A 213 -33.31 -22.09 -9.81
N LYS A 214 -33.42 -21.82 -11.10
CA LYS A 214 -32.63 -22.46 -12.16
C LYS A 214 -31.77 -21.40 -12.84
N LYS A 215 -30.49 -21.70 -13.11
CA LYS A 215 -29.62 -20.78 -13.86
C LYS A 215 -30.01 -20.85 -15.33
N ILE A 216 -30.73 -19.85 -15.80
CA ILE A 216 -31.14 -19.71 -17.20
C ILE A 216 -30.44 -18.47 -17.74
N TYR A 217 -29.84 -18.58 -18.92
CA TYR A 217 -29.19 -17.46 -19.60
C TYR A 217 -29.62 -17.44 -21.06
N VAL A 218 -29.52 -16.27 -21.69
CA VAL A 218 -29.80 -16.11 -23.11
C VAL A 218 -28.76 -16.88 -23.90
N ARG A 219 -29.21 -17.79 -24.78
CA ARG A 219 -28.35 -18.48 -25.75
C ARG A 219 -28.15 -17.60 -26.99
N HIS A 220 -29.25 -17.09 -27.54
CA HIS A 220 -29.24 -16.13 -28.64
C HIS A 220 -30.52 -15.29 -28.62
N GLU A 221 -30.48 -14.15 -29.31
CA GLU A 221 -31.66 -13.31 -29.53
C GLU A 221 -32.59 -13.94 -30.57
N GLY A 222 -33.90 -13.72 -30.45
CA GLY A 222 -34.93 -14.32 -31.31
C GLY A 222 -35.56 -15.58 -30.73
N LEU A 223 -36.38 -16.25 -31.55
CA LEU A 223 -37.08 -17.50 -31.19
C LEU A 223 -36.13 -18.69 -31.26
N CYS A 224 -36.29 -19.69 -30.39
CA CYS A 224 -35.54 -20.95 -30.51
C CYS A 224 -35.92 -21.69 -31.81
N SER A 225 -34.93 -22.26 -32.50
CA SER A 225 -35.19 -23.17 -33.63
C SER A 225 -35.47 -24.60 -33.13
N HIS A 226 -36.41 -25.29 -33.77
CA HIS A 226 -36.70 -26.71 -33.53
C HIS A 226 -35.51 -27.63 -33.86
N SER A 227 -34.50 -27.15 -34.61
CA SER A 227 -33.32 -27.92 -35.00
C SER A 227 -32.17 -27.91 -33.99
N GLU A 228 -32.31 -27.26 -32.82
CA GLU A 228 -31.20 -27.10 -31.85
C GLU A 228 -31.15 -28.15 -30.72
N PHE A 229 -31.95 -29.21 -30.81
CA PHE A 229 -32.02 -30.27 -29.79
C PHE A 229 -31.97 -31.70 -30.36
N SER A 230 -31.33 -31.88 -31.52
CA SER A 230 -30.99 -33.20 -32.07
C SER A 230 -29.57 -33.62 -31.70
#